data_AF-A0A2N3D970-F1
#
_entry.id   AF-A0A2N3D970-F1
#
_cell.length_a   1.000
_cell.length_b   1.000
_cell.length_c   1.000
_cell.angle_alpha   90.00
_cell.angle_beta   90.00
_cell.angle_gamma   90.00
#
_symmetry.space_group_name_H-M   'P 1'
#
loop_
_entity.id
_entity.type
_entity.pdbx_description
1 polymer ?
#
loop_
_entity_poly.entity_id
_entity_poly.type
_entity_poly.pdbx_seq_one_letter_code
_entity_poly.pdbx_strand_id
1 'polypeptide(L)' 'MSAQPESVSAERRRAMLRTAMGPAIAAALADPRVIEIMVNPDGALGIDILGEGRVDTGVKLDPAQVERIIRLVASHVR' A
#
# COMPACT_ATOMS: atom_id res chain seq x y z
N MET A 1 -19.86 -3.63 19.54
CA MET A 1 -19.20 -2.63 18.68
C MET A 1 -19.87 -2.67 17.32
N SER A 2 -20.86 -1.81 17.09
CA SER A 2 -21.57 -1.72 15.81
C SER A 2 -20.70 -0.94 14.81
N ALA A 3 -20.22 -1.62 13.78
CA ALA A 3 -19.60 -0.95 12.64
C ALA A 3 -20.67 -0.08 11.97
N GLN A 4 -20.49 1.24 11.98
CA GLN A 4 -21.34 2.11 11.16
C GLN A 4 -21.12 1.76 9.70
N PRO A 5 -22.17 1.73 8.86
CA PRO A 5 -22.01 1.45 7.45
C PRO A 5 -21.07 2.49 6.85
N GLU A 6 -19.95 2.02 6.32
CA GLU A 6 -19.05 2.84 5.52
C GLU A 6 -19.87 3.50 4.41
N SER A 7 -19.74 4.82 4.24
CA SER A 7 -20.40 5.47 3.12
C SER A 7 -19.93 4.82 1.81
N VAL A 8 -20.80 4.73 0.80
CA VAL A 8 -20.44 4.24 -0.56
C VAL A 8 -19.19 4.96 -1.11
N SER A 9 -18.99 6.21 -0.71
CA SER A 9 -17.81 6.99 -1.05
C SER A 9 -16.52 6.46 -0.41
N ALA A 10 -16.57 5.98 0.83
CA ALA A 10 -15.44 5.36 1.52
C ALA A 10 -15.06 4.00 0.88
N GLU A 11 -16.04 3.17 0.52
CA GLU A 11 -15.81 1.91 -0.18
C GLU A 11 -15.16 2.12 -1.55
N ARG A 12 -15.67 3.06 -2.36
CA ARG A 12 -15.08 3.39 -3.66
C ARG A 12 -13.64 3.87 -3.53
N ARG A 13 -13.34 4.70 -2.53
CA ARG A 13 -11.96 5.17 -2.28
C ARG A 13 -11.04 4.02 -1.86
N ARG A 14 -11.49 3.11 -0.99
CA ARG A 14 -10.72 1.90 -0.62
C ARG A 14 -10.44 1.02 -1.83
N ALA A 15 -11.42 0.83 -2.71
CA ALA A 15 -11.21 0.11 -3.97
C ALA A 15 -10.17 0.82 -4.85
N MET A 16 -10.26 2.15 -5.00
CA MET A 16 -9.28 2.94 -5.76
C MET A 16 -7.86 2.83 -5.18
N LEU A 17 -7.72 2.88 -3.85
CA LEU A 17 -6.43 2.74 -3.17
C LEU A 17 -5.84 1.34 -3.39
N ARG A 18 -6.65 0.28 -3.25
CA ARG A 18 -6.24 -1.10 -3.54
C ARG A 18 -5.77 -1.26 -4.98
N THR A 19 -6.51 -0.72 -5.94
CA THR A 19 -6.11 -0.75 -7.35
C THR A 19 -4.82 0.04 -7.61
N ALA A 20 -4.61 1.16 -6.91
CA ALA A 20 -3.39 1.97 -7.07
C ALA A 20 -2.15 1.30 -6.47
N MET A 21 -2.30 0.58 -5.35
CA MET A 21 -1.20 -0.15 -4.71
C MET A 21 -0.63 -1.25 -5.60
N GLY A 22 -1.45 -1.84 -6.48
CA GLY A 22 -1.00 -2.86 -7.41
C GLY A 22 -0.64 -4.19 -6.73
N PRO A 23 -0.25 -5.21 -7.51
CA PRO A 23 -0.14 -6.58 -7.01
C PRO A 23 0.98 -6.79 -5.99
N ALA A 24 2.12 -6.11 -6.14
CA ALA A 24 3.27 -6.30 -5.24
C ALA A 24 2.97 -5.81 -3.81
N ILE A 25 2.45 -4.58 -3.67
CA ILE A 25 2.06 -4.04 -2.36
C ILE A 25 0.86 -4.81 -1.80
N ALA A 26 -0.11 -5.21 -2.64
CA ALA A 26 -1.24 -6.01 -2.19
C ALA A 26 -0.82 -7.38 -1.63
N ALA A 27 0.15 -8.04 -2.26
CA ALA A 27 0.71 -9.29 -1.76
C ALA A 27 1.45 -9.09 -0.44
N ALA A 28 2.27 -8.05 -0.34
CA ALA A 28 2.97 -7.72 0.91
C ALA A 28 2.00 -7.39 2.05
N LEU A 29 0.91 -6.66 1.79
CA LEU A 29 -0.14 -6.37 2.79
C LEU A 29 -0.94 -7.61 3.22
N ALA A 30 -0.93 -8.68 2.43
CA ALA A 30 -1.63 -9.91 2.75
C ALA A 30 -0.76 -10.90 3.57
N ASP A 31 0.57 -10.73 3.59
CA ASP A 31 1.47 -11.56 4.39
C ASP A 31 1.48 -11.05 5.85
N PRO A 32 0.99 -11.83 6.83
CA PRO A 32 0.96 -11.42 8.23
C PRO A 32 2.35 -11.27 8.87
N ARG A 33 3.41 -11.72 8.21
CA ARG A 33 4.80 -11.55 8.68
C ARG A 33 5.40 -10.23 8.24
N VAL A 34 4.82 -9.54 7.25
CA VAL A 34 5.31 -8.22 6.80
C VAL A 34 4.96 -7.16 7.84
N ILE A 35 5.99 -6.49 8.34
CA ILE A 35 5.89 -5.44 9.36
C ILE A 35 5.83 -4.05 8.70
N GLU A 36 6.64 -3.83 7.67
CA GLU A 36 6.76 -2.55 6.99
C GLU A 36 6.89 -2.74 5.48
N ILE A 37 6.30 -1.82 4.71
CA ILE A 37 6.46 -1.72 3.25
C ILE A 37 6.97 -0.31 2.94
N MET A 38 8.12 -0.22 2.30
CA MET A 38 8.75 1.05 1.93
C MET A 38 8.99 1.12 0.43
N VAL A 39 8.72 2.29 -0.16
CA VAL A 39 9.12 2.63 -1.52
C VAL A 39 10.20 3.69 -1.43
N ASN A 40 11.39 3.37 -1.93
CA ASN A 40 12.50 4.31 -1.97
C ASN A 40 12.28 5.38 -3.07
N PRO A 41 12.97 6.54 -3.02
CA PRO A 41 12.85 7.59 -4.03
C PRO A 41 13.16 7.14 -5.47
N ASP A 42 13.96 6.09 -5.63
CA ASP A 42 14.30 5.48 -6.92
C ASP A 42 13.28 4.41 -7.40
N GLY A 43 12.15 4.31 -6.70
CA GLY A 43 11.05 3.40 -6.98
C GLY A 43 11.24 1.98 -6.45
N ALA A 44 12.38 1.65 -5.84
CA ALA A 44 12.62 0.30 -5.33
C ALA A 44 11.70 -0.01 -4.13
N LEU A 45 11.01 -1.16 -4.19
CA LEU A 45 10.12 -1.64 -3.13
C LEU A 45 10.90 -2.55 -2.17
N GLY A 46 11.02 -2.11 -0.92
CA GLY A 46 11.56 -2.91 0.18
C GLY A 46 10.49 -3.29 1.19
N ILE A 47 10.65 -4.45 1.83
CA ILE A 47 9.74 -4.94 2.87
C ILE A 47 10.55 -5.36 4.09
N ASP A 48 10.00 -5.15 5.29
CA ASP A 48 10.55 -5.72 6.53
C ASP A 48 9.67 -6.90 6.95
N ILE A 49 10.27 -8.07 7.14
CA ILE A 49 9.57 -9.32 7.48
C ILE A 49 10.04 -9.80 8.85
N LEU A 50 9.07 -10.14 9.71
CA LEU A 50 9.32 -10.68 11.04
C LEU A 50 10.21 -11.93 10.97
N GLY A 51 11.39 -11.83 11.57
CA GLY A 51 12.39 -12.90 11.63
C GLY A 51 13.35 -12.96 10.45
N GLU A 52 13.13 -12.17 9.39
CA GLU A 52 14.02 -12.10 8.22
C GLU A 52 14.67 -10.70 8.09
N GLY A 53 14.05 -9.66 8.63
CA GLY A 53 14.50 -8.27 8.52
C GLY A 53 14.15 -7.66 7.16
N ARG A 54 14.93 -6.68 6.72
CA ARG A 54 14.68 -5.93 5.48
C ARG A 54 15.08 -6.75 4.26
N VAL A 55 14.12 -6.95 3.35
CA VAL A 55 14.25 -7.69 2.09
C VAL A 55 13.98 -6.76 0.90
N ASP A 56 14.83 -6.86 -0.12
CA ASP A 56 14.61 -6.25 -1.44
C ASP A 56 13.71 -7.18 -2.27
N THR A 57 12.63 -6.62 -2.83
CA THR A 57 11.67 -7.39 -3.63
C THR A 57 12.07 -7.52 -5.10
N GLY A 58 13.07 -6.75 -5.56
CA GLY A 58 13.40 -6.58 -6.97
C GLY A 58 12.35 -5.82 -7.79
N VAL A 59 11.24 -5.40 -7.17
CA VAL A 59 10.17 -4.64 -7.83
C VAL A 59 10.53 -3.16 -7.84
N LYS A 60 10.44 -2.55 -9.02
CA LYS A 60 10.46 -1.09 -9.17
C LYS A 60 9.09 -0.57 -9.55
N LEU A 61 8.61 0.40 -8.79
CA LEU A 61 7.35 1.09 -9.08
C LEU A 61 7.59 2.29 -9.99
N ASP A 62 6.66 2.50 -10.92
CA ASP A 62 6.66 3.68 -11.76
C ASP A 62 6.39 4.95 -10.92
N PRO A 63 7.10 6.07 -11.15
CA PRO A 63 6.89 7.30 -10.40
C PRO A 63 5.43 7.79 -10.40
N ALA A 64 4.71 7.64 -11.51
CA ALA A 64 3.30 8.06 -11.59
C ALA A 64 2.40 7.17 -10.73
N GLN A 65 2.74 5.87 -10.59
CA GLN A 65 2.05 4.98 -9.66
C GLN A 65 2.28 5.42 -8.21
N VAL A 66 3.54 5.70 -7.83
CA VAL A 66 3.89 6.16 -6.47
C VAL A 66 3.16 7.46 -6.13
N GLU A 67 3.21 8.44 -7.03
CA GLU A 67 2.54 9.73 -6.88
C GLU A 67 1.01 9.58 -6.73
N ARG A 68 0.41 8.67 -7.51
CA ARG A 68 -1.02 8.34 -7.40
C ARG A 68 -1.36 7.74 -6.04
N ILE A 69 -0.55 6.81 -5.53
CA ILE A 69 -0.74 6.23 -4.19
C ILE A 69 -0.68 7.32 -3.12
N ILE A 70 0.35 8.17 -3.15
CA ILE A 70 0.52 9.27 -2.19
C ILE A 70 -0.70 10.20 -2.19
N ARG A 71 -1.16 10.63 -3.37
CA ARG A 71 -2.35 11.49 -3.50
C ARG A 71 -3.62 10.83 -2.93
N LEU A 72 -3.83 9.54 -3.21
CA LEU A 72 -4.99 8.82 -2.70
C LEU A 72 -4.96 8.70 -1.18
N VAL A 73 -3.81 8.37 -0.60
CA VAL A 73 -3.63 8.30 0.87
C VAL A 73 -3.84 9.68 1.51
N ALA A 74 -3.21 10.73 0.97
CA ALA A 74 -3.37 12.10 1.47
C ALA A 74 -4.83 12.57 1.41
N SER A 75 -5.61 12.13 0.42
CA SER A 75 -7.04 12.46 0.32
C SER A 75 -7.93 11.72 1.33
N HIS A 76 -7.42 10.66 1.97
CA HIS A 76 -8.15 9.81 2.92
C HIS A 76 -8.09 10.31 4.36
N VAL A 77 -7.01 11.00 4.75
CA VAL A 77 -6.85 11.56 6.09
C VAL A 77 -7.53 12.93 6.14
N ARG A 78 -8.79 12.97 6.56
CA ARG A 78 -9.51 14.19 6.96
C ARG A 78 -10.28 13.92 8.23
#